data_AF-A0A1X6P9Z6-F1
#
_entry.id   AF-A0A1X6P9Z6-F1
#
_cell.length_a   1.000
_cell.length_b   1.000
_cell.length_c   1.000
_cell.angle_alpha   90.00
_cell.angle_beta   90.00
_cell.angle_gamma   90.00
#
_symmetry.space_group_name_H-M   'P 1'
#
loop_
_entity.id
_entity.type
_entity.pdbx_description
1 polymer ?
#
loop_
_entity_poly.entity_id
_entity_poly.type
_entity_poly.pdbx_seq_one_letter_code
_entity_poly.pdbx_strand_id
1 'polypeptide(L)'
;MWRLGVTGTYLGDYFGILMPARVTGFPFSWTSAPMYDGSTLLFLAKAIAEGSPVGLVLTAWVYIVYALARAWEDPFTAYIYERAAAEAAAGTTPAKKRQ
;
A
#
# COMPACT_ATOMS: atom_id res chain seq x y z
N MET A 1 2.27 8.11 17.33
CA MET A 1 1.37 8.92 16.48
C MET A 1 1.09 8.15 15.20
N TRP A 2 -0.19 7.95 14.86
CA TRP A 2 -0.62 7.25 13.64
C TRP A 2 -0.28 8.10 12.42
N ARG A 3 0.64 7.62 11.57
CA ARG A 3 1.26 8.39 10.46
C ARG A 3 0.45 8.39 9.16
N LEU A 4 -0.70 7.72 9.13
CA LEU A 4 -1.57 7.69 7.95
C LEU A 4 -2.42 8.95 7.91
N GLY A 5 -2.07 9.88 7.01
CA GLY A 5 -2.92 10.97 6.54
C GLY A 5 -3.31 10.74 5.06
N VAL A 6 -3.65 11.81 4.35
CA VAL A 6 -3.91 11.77 2.89
C VAL A 6 -2.66 11.31 2.11
N THR A 7 -1.47 11.55 2.64
CA THR A 7 -0.19 11.07 2.10
C THR A 7 0.16 9.71 2.71
N GLY A 8 0.33 8.68 1.88
CA GLY A 8 0.67 7.31 2.30
C GLY A 8 -0.47 6.29 2.25
N THR A 9 -1.64 6.67 1.72
CA THR A 9 -2.85 5.83 1.62
C THR A 9 -3.40 5.66 0.20
N TYR A 10 -2.81 6.32 -0.81
CA TYR A 10 -3.37 6.41 -2.16
C TYR A 10 -2.41 6.04 -3.30
N LEU A 11 -1.38 5.24 -3.03
CA LEU A 11 -0.36 4.90 -4.03
C LEU A 11 0.26 6.17 -4.66
N GLY A 12 0.30 7.28 -3.92
CA GLY A 12 0.80 8.57 -4.40
C GLY A 12 2.28 8.52 -4.82
N ASP A 13 3.01 7.55 -4.28
CA ASP A 13 4.35 7.16 -4.66
C ASP A 13 4.45 6.65 -6.10
N TYR A 14 3.39 6.04 -6.65
CA TYR A 14 3.33 5.71 -8.08
C TYR A 14 3.03 6.89 -8.98
N PHE A 15 2.45 7.96 -8.45
CA PHE A 15 2.18 9.20 -9.17
C PHE A 15 3.26 10.27 -8.95
N GLY A 16 4.43 9.88 -8.43
CA GLY A 16 5.59 10.77 -8.25
C GLY A 16 5.56 11.62 -6.98
N ILE A 17 4.59 11.42 -6.09
CA ILE A 17 4.56 12.02 -4.74
C ILE A 17 5.27 11.05 -3.80
N LEU A 18 6.59 10.94 -3.97
CA LEU A 18 7.41 10.00 -3.20
C LEU A 18 7.66 10.54 -1.79
N MET A 19 7.46 9.69 -0.77
CA MET A 19 7.86 10.04 0.59
C MET A 19 9.38 9.89 0.78
N PRO A 20 10.00 10.72 1.64
CA PRO A 20 11.45 10.65 1.91
C PRO A 20 11.87 9.32 2.55
N ALA A 21 10.95 8.62 3.22
CA ALA A 21 11.16 7.28 3.75
C ALA A 21 9.83 6.53 3.80
N ARG A 22 9.88 5.21 3.62
CA ARG A 22 8.71 4.33 3.80
C ARG A 22 8.18 4.43 5.23
N VAL A 23 6.86 4.33 5.36
CA VAL A 23 6.20 4.26 6.67
C VAL A 23 6.35 2.85 7.22
N THR A 24 7.09 2.71 8.32
CA THR A 24 7.30 1.43 9.02
C THR A 24 6.54 1.33 10.34
N GLY A 25 5.84 2.39 10.75
CA GLY A 25 5.00 2.38 11.95
C GLY A 25 3.73 1.58 11.75
N PHE A 26 3.06 1.21 12.85
CA PHE A 26 1.76 0.54 12.80
C PHE A 26 0.78 1.29 11.87
N PRO A 27 0.02 0.59 11.00
CA PRO A 27 -0.10 -0.87 10.85
C PRO A 27 0.96 -1.53 9.96
N PHE A 28 1.83 -0.74 9.30
CA PHE A 28 2.86 -1.26 8.38
C PHE A 28 3.99 -2.05 9.08
N SER A 29 4.07 -1.98 10.40
CA SER A 29 5.00 -2.79 11.19
C SER A 29 4.63 -4.29 11.23
N TRP A 30 3.36 -4.63 10.97
CA TRP A 30 2.84 -6.01 11.04
C TRP A 30 2.55 -6.61 9.67
N THR A 31 2.11 -5.79 8.72
CA THR A 31 1.85 -6.20 7.34
C THR A 31 2.42 -5.15 6.40
N SER A 32 3.01 -5.59 5.28
CA SER A 32 3.47 -4.68 4.21
C SER A 32 2.31 -3.98 3.51
N ALA A 33 1.11 -4.54 3.60
CA ALA A 33 -0.05 -4.17 2.79
C ALA A 33 -1.34 -4.02 3.62
N PRO A 34 -1.35 -3.17 4.67
CA PRO A 34 -2.46 -3.07 5.62
C PRO A 34 -3.79 -2.66 4.99
N MET A 35 -3.78 -1.97 3.85
CA MET A 35 -4.99 -1.60 3.13
C MET A 35 -5.66 -2.80 2.45
N TYR A 36 -4.85 -3.69 1.85
CA TYR A 36 -5.33 -4.91 1.22
C TYR A 36 -5.90 -5.89 2.26
N ASP A 37 -5.14 -6.12 3.33
CA ASP A 37 -5.58 -7.00 4.41
C ASP A 37 -6.78 -6.42 5.15
N GLY A 38 -6.74 -5.12 5.48
CA GLY A 38 -7.82 -4.43 6.19
C GLY A 38 -9.15 -4.40 5.42
N SER A 39 -9.11 -4.14 4.11
CA SER A 39 -10.32 -4.16 3.27
C SER A 39 -10.87 -5.57 3.09
N THR A 40 -10.00 -6.58 2.93
CA THR A 40 -10.43 -7.99 2.88
C THR A 40 -11.14 -8.40 4.16
N LEU A 41 -10.59 -8.03 5.33
CA LEU A 41 -11.21 -8.30 6.62
C LEU A 41 -12.56 -7.60 6.78
N LEU A 42 -12.70 -6.37 6.24
CA LEU A 42 -13.98 -5.66 6.24
C LEU A 42 -15.03 -6.39 5.39
N PHE A 43 -14.67 -6.88 4.21
CA PHE A 43 -15.57 -7.68 3.37
C PHE A 43 -15.95 -9.00 4.03
N LEU A 44 -14.97 -9.68 4.65
CA LEU A 44 -15.20 -10.91 5.39
C LEU A 44 -16.18 -10.70 6.55
N ALA A 45 -15.94 -9.66 7.36
CA ALA A 45 -16.81 -9.32 8.49
C ALA A 45 -18.24 -9.03 8.02
N LYS A 46 -18.39 -8.30 6.92
CA LYS A 46 -19.71 -8.00 6.34
C LYS A 46 -20.41 -9.26 5.84
N ALA A 47 -19.69 -10.14 5.15
CA ALA A 47 -20.24 -11.41 4.65
C ALA A 47 -20.71 -12.33 5.80
N ILE A 48 -19.94 -12.40 6.89
CA ILE A 48 -20.30 -13.16 8.09
C ILE A 48 -21.51 -12.52 8.78
N ALA A 49 -21.52 -11.19 8.94
CA ALA A 49 -22.62 -10.48 9.59
C ALA A 49 -23.98 -10.68 8.87
N GLU A 50 -23.95 -10.85 7.55
CA GLU A 50 -25.16 -11.15 6.76
C GLU A 50 -25.43 -12.65 6.58
N GLY A 51 -24.53 -13.53 7.06
CA GLY A 51 -24.63 -14.97 6.83
C GLY A 51 -24.62 -15.36 5.35
N SER A 52 -23.94 -14.57 4.50
CA SER A 52 -23.99 -14.70 3.04
C SER A 52 -22.88 -15.61 2.50
N PRO A 53 -23.20 -16.80 1.97
CA PRO A 53 -22.19 -17.68 1.37
C PRO A 53 -21.54 -17.08 0.13
N VAL A 54 -22.32 -16.33 -0.66
CA VAL A 54 -21.83 -15.60 -1.83
C VAL A 54 -20.83 -14.52 -1.41
N GLY A 55 -21.10 -13.82 -0.30
CA GLY A 55 -20.18 -12.83 0.27
C GLY A 55 -18.82 -13.44 0.64
N LEU A 56 -18.80 -14.68 1.16
CA LEU A 56 -17.56 -15.39 1.48
C LEU A 56 -16.76 -15.73 0.21
N VAL A 57 -17.43 -16.23 -0.83
CA VAL A 57 -16.79 -16.54 -2.11
C VAL A 57 -16.20 -15.27 -2.74
N LEU A 58 -16.95 -14.17 -2.75
CA LEU A 58 -16.47 -12.89 -3.25
C LEU A 58 -15.30 -12.34 -2.43
N THR A 59 -15.34 -12.49 -1.11
CA THR A 59 -14.22 -12.10 -0.23
C THR A 59 -12.96 -12.91 -0.57
N ALA A 60 -13.08 -14.23 -0.74
CA ALA A 60 -11.95 -15.08 -1.12
C ALA A 60 -11.39 -14.72 -2.51
N TRP A 61 -12.28 -14.42 -3.46
CA TRP A 61 -11.89 -13.96 -4.80
C TRP A 61 -11.09 -12.65 -4.74
N VAL A 62 -11.59 -11.65 -4.01
CA VAL A 62 -10.92 -10.37 -3.82
C VAL A 62 -9.54 -10.57 -3.17
N TYR A 63 -9.44 -11.43 -2.17
CA TYR A 63 -8.16 -11.75 -1.52
C TYR A 63 -7.14 -12.33 -2.51
N ILE A 64 -7.56 -13.21 -3.43
CA ILE A 64 -6.69 -13.77 -4.48
C ILE A 64 -6.21 -12.65 -5.42
N VAL A 65 -7.11 -11.78 -5.88
CA VAL A 65 -6.76 -10.65 -6.74
C VAL A 65 -5.76 -9.73 -6.03
N TYR A 66 -5.96 -9.45 -4.75
CA TYR A 66 -5.04 -8.65 -3.96
C TYR A 66 -3.68 -9.32 -3.78
N ALA A 67 -3.63 -10.64 -3.57
CA ALA A 67 -2.38 -11.37 -3.50
C ALA A 67 -1.58 -11.27 -4.82
N LEU A 68 -2.27 -11.37 -5.96
CA LEU A 68 -1.66 -11.19 -7.28
C LEU A 68 -1.19 -9.75 -7.51
N ALA A 69 -1.98 -8.74 -7.11
CA ALA A 69 -1.60 -7.34 -7.22
C ALA A 69 -0.33 -7.05 -6.42
N ARG A 70 -0.27 -7.51 -5.16
CA ARG A 70 0.88 -7.32 -4.28
C ARG A 70 2.17 -7.94 -4.83
N ALA A 71 2.06 -9.08 -5.51
CA ALA A 71 3.23 -9.73 -6.13
C ALA A 71 3.92 -8.84 -7.18
N TRP A 72 3.20 -7.90 -7.79
CA TRP A 72 3.75 -6.90 -8.72
C TRP A 72 4.01 -5.55 -8.05
N GLU A 73 3.15 -5.16 -7.12
CA GLU A 73 3.20 -3.87 -6.43
C GLU A 73 4.44 -3.75 -5.54
N ASP A 74 4.70 -4.74 -4.69
CA ASP A 74 5.80 -4.74 -3.74
C ASP A 74 7.19 -4.57 -4.41
N PRO A 75 7.55 -5.31 -5.49
CA PRO A 75 8.83 -5.10 -6.16
C PRO A 75 8.91 -3.76 -6.88
N PHE A 76 7.81 -3.26 -7.43
CA PHE A 76 7.79 -1.94 -8.07
C PHE A 76 8.00 -0.82 -7.03
N THR A 77 7.35 -0.92 -5.87
CA THR A 77 7.60 -0.01 -4.75
C THR A 77 9.06 -0.11 -4.29
N ALA A 78 9.67 -1.30 -4.26
CA ALA A 78 11.10 -1.44 -3.90
C ALA A 78 11.98 -0.65 -4.86
N TYR A 79 11.76 -0.85 -6.15
CA TYR A 79 12.50 -0.18 -7.20
C TYR A 79 12.43 1.35 -7.14
N ILE A 80 11.25 1.95 -6.95
CA ILE A 80 11.12 3.42 -6.91
C ILE A 80 11.82 4.04 -5.70
N TYR A 81 11.80 3.37 -4.54
CA TYR A 81 12.47 3.88 -3.33
C TYR A 81 13.99 3.68 -3.40
N GLU A 82 14.47 2.58 -3.99
CA GLU A 82 15.91 2.37 -4.24
C GLU A 82 16.47 3.40 -5.21
N ARG A 83 15.74 3.69 -6.29
CA ARG A 83 16.12 4.74 -7.24
C ARG A 83 16.18 6.12 -6.60
N ALA A 84 15.18 6.48 -5.79
CA ALA A 84 15.18 7.75 -5.09
C ALA A 84 16.35 7.87 -4.10
N ALA A 85 16.70 6.78 -3.41
CA ALA A 85 17.86 6.75 -2.53
C ALA A 85 19.18 6.92 -3.31
N ALA A 86 19.32 6.27 -4.47
CA ALA A 86 20.49 6.40 -5.34
C ALA A 86 20.62 7.83 -5.92
N GLU A 87 19.52 8.44 -6.37
CA GLU A 87 19.48 9.82 -6.88
C GLU A 87 19.83 10.84 -5.78
N ALA A 88 19.36 10.62 -4.55
CA ALA A 88 19.74 11.43 -3.39
C ALA A 88 21.23 11.29 -3.04
N ALA A 89 21.79 10.07 -3.10
CA ALA A 89 23.21 9.81 -2.84
C ALA A 89 24.13 10.39 -3.94
N ALA A 90 23.67 10.42 -5.19
CA ALA A 90 24.37 11.02 -6.33
C ALA A 90 24.32 12.56 -6.32
N GLY A 91 23.73 13.20 -5.30
CA GLY A 91 23.62 14.66 -5.18
C GLY A 91 22.78 15.31 -6.29
N THR A 92 22.14 14.52 -7.14
CA THR A 92 21.35 15.01 -8.27
C THR A 92 19.94 15.24 -7.76
N THR A 93 19.73 16.34 -7.02
CA THR A 93 18.38 16.77 -6.67
C THR A 93 17.62 17.07 -7.97
N PRO A 94 16.56 16.33 -8.33
CA PRO A 94 15.64 16.84 -9.31
C PRO A 94 14.92 18.00 -8.62
N ALA A 95 15.25 19.21 -9.05
CA ALA A 95 14.52 20.39 -8.64
C ALA A 95 13.03 20.21 -9.00
N LYS A 96 12.15 20.72 -8.13
CA LYS A 96 10.70 21.00 -8.29
C LYS A 96 9.74 19.84 -7.97
N LYS A 97 8.58 20.07 -7.33
CA LYS A 97 7.77 21.28 -7.10
C LYS A 97 7.02 21.09 -5.76
N ARG A 98 7.29 21.93 -4.77
CA ARG A 98 6.33 22.15 -3.66
C ARG A 98 5.15 22.92 -4.26
N GLN A 99 3.99 22.28 -4.33
CA GLN A 99 2.68 22.93 -4.31
C GLN A 99 1.90 22.33 -3.16
#